data_AF-A0A2S8GS20-F1
#
_entry.id   AF-A0A2S8GS20-F1
#
_cell.length_a   1.000
_cell.length_b   1.000
_cell.length_c   1.000
_cell.angle_alpha   90.00
_cell.angle_beta   90.00
_cell.angle_gamma   90.00
#
_symmetry.space_group_name_H-M   'P 1'
#
loop_
_entity.id
_entity.type
_entity.pdbx_description
1 polymer ?
#
loop_
_entity_poly.entity_id
_entity_poly.type
_entity_poly.pdbx_seq_one_letter_code
_entity_poly.pdbx_strand_id
1 'polypeptide(L)'
;MVDMAKRQEYVAIYQQGASAKRAQGDLLGEQRSLSSLWLNYLAMAVVECGDVDEAQSWWATNVPGTLLERFAEVTRECVAQVDAGVVPASTIAGNYPHLVLTHLAWALGNFSLGEQFAEIAVRPDVLPLSTPFWREYARAIAALIAGSPYAVATLKLKGLEKYWHAYLPLIDAATNAQDLEAPLFEIDESFRRRNADKRIKQDQYEIEGSGGRPARWDFRRDGLVRYLDARK
;
A
#
# COMPACT_ATOMS: atom_id res chain seq x y z
N MET A 1 6.30 20.67 -5.34
CA MET A 1 5.28 20.82 -4.28
C MET A 1 4.04 20.07 -4.75
N VAL A 2 3.44 19.23 -3.91
CA VAL A 2 2.11 18.66 -4.21
C VAL A 2 1.12 19.81 -4.24
N ASP A 3 0.31 19.89 -5.30
CA ASP A 3 -0.74 20.90 -5.39
C ASP A 3 -1.92 20.46 -4.52
N MET A 4 -1.91 20.91 -3.27
CA MET A 4 -2.88 20.50 -2.25
C MET A 4 -4.30 20.92 -2.62
N ALA A 5 -4.47 22.11 -3.23
CA ALA A 5 -5.77 22.58 -3.68
C ALA A 5 -6.33 21.65 -4.76
N LYS A 6 -5.49 21.25 -5.72
CA LYS A 6 -5.87 20.29 -6.76
C LYS A 6 -6.17 18.90 -6.21
N ARG A 7 -5.43 18.44 -5.20
CA ARG A 7 -5.71 17.15 -4.53
C ARG A 7 -7.05 17.18 -3.81
N GLN A 8 -7.39 18.28 -3.13
CA GLN A 8 -8.69 18.47 -2.49
C GLN A 8 -9.85 18.50 -3.51
N GLU A 9 -9.64 19.14 -4.67
CA GLU A 9 -10.59 19.08 -5.79
C GLU A 9 -10.83 17.63 -6.25
N TYR A 10 -9.75 16.86 -6.43
CA TYR A 10 -9.85 15.45 -6.81
C TYR A 10 -10.55 14.59 -5.75
N VAL A 11 -10.30 14.83 -4.47
CA VAL A 11 -11.00 14.15 -3.36
C VAL A 11 -12.51 14.36 -3.50
N ALA A 12 -12.97 15.59 -3.69
CA ALA A 12 -14.39 15.88 -3.87
C ALA A 12 -14.99 15.18 -5.10
N ILE A 13 -14.27 15.19 -6.24
CA ILE A 13 -14.69 14.52 -7.47
C ILE A 13 -14.82 13.01 -7.26
N TYR A 14 -13.83 12.36 -6.64
CA TYR A 14 -13.84 10.91 -6.46
C TYR A 14 -14.84 10.45 -5.40
N GLN A 15 -15.13 11.26 -4.38
CA GLN A 15 -16.16 10.97 -3.39
C GLN A 15 -17.56 10.99 -4.01
N GLN A 16 -17.86 12.00 -4.84
CA GLN A 16 -19.11 12.06 -5.61
C GLN A 16 -19.17 10.92 -6.64
N GLY A 17 -18.04 10.65 -7.32
CA GLY A 17 -17.90 9.56 -8.29
C GLY A 17 -18.22 8.20 -7.69
N ALA A 18 -17.63 7.85 -6.54
CA ALA A 18 -17.87 6.57 -5.89
C ALA A 18 -19.37 6.34 -5.60
N SER A 19 -20.03 7.35 -5.05
CA SER A 19 -21.46 7.29 -4.73
C SER A 19 -22.33 7.16 -5.99
N ALA A 20 -22.03 7.94 -7.03
CA ALA A 20 -22.76 7.89 -8.29
C ALA A 20 -22.59 6.54 -9.01
N LYS A 21 -21.38 5.97 -9.00
CA LYS A 21 -21.09 4.66 -9.59
C LYS A 21 -21.80 3.53 -8.86
N ARG A 22 -21.86 3.58 -7.52
CA ARG A 22 -22.66 2.63 -6.75
C ARG A 22 -24.14 2.72 -7.10
N ALA A 23 -24.70 3.92 -7.21
CA ALA A 23 -26.11 4.10 -7.59
C ALA A 23 -26.44 3.56 -9.00
N GLN A 24 -25.45 3.50 -9.89
CA GLN A 24 -25.57 2.93 -11.24
C GLN A 24 -25.38 1.41 -11.28
N GLY A 25 -25.01 0.77 -10.16
CA GLY A 25 -24.58 -0.64 -10.15
C GLY A 25 -23.20 -0.88 -10.79
N ASP A 26 -22.43 0.19 -11.05
CA ASP A 26 -21.09 0.12 -11.63
C ASP A 26 -20.05 -0.09 -10.52
N LEU A 27 -19.94 -1.35 -10.09
CA LEU A 27 -19.04 -1.74 -9.00
C LEU A 27 -17.57 -1.39 -9.29
N LEU A 28 -17.11 -1.62 -10.52
CA LEU A 28 -15.74 -1.33 -10.93
C LEU A 28 -15.48 0.19 -10.94
N GLY A 29 -16.45 0.98 -11.39
CA GLY A 29 -16.39 2.43 -11.31
C GLY A 29 -16.31 2.92 -9.87
N GLU A 30 -17.06 2.32 -8.94
CA GLU A 30 -16.98 2.62 -7.51
C GLU A 30 -15.58 2.28 -6.97
N GLN A 31 -15.10 1.06 -7.22
CA GLN A 31 -13.79 0.58 -6.78
C GLN A 31 -12.65 1.49 -7.23
N ARG A 32 -12.66 1.90 -8.51
CA ARG A 32 -11.67 2.83 -9.06
C ARG A 32 -11.75 4.22 -8.44
N SER A 33 -12.96 4.71 -8.17
CA SER A 33 -13.15 6.02 -7.53
C SER A 33 -12.64 6.01 -6.09
N LEU A 34 -12.96 4.96 -5.33
CA LEU A 34 -12.45 4.76 -3.97
C LEU A 34 -10.92 4.57 -3.97
N SER A 35 -10.38 3.87 -4.98
CA SER A 35 -8.93 3.70 -5.15
C SER A 35 -8.21 5.04 -5.30
N SER A 36 -8.70 5.87 -6.22
CA SER A 36 -8.18 7.22 -6.40
C SER A 36 -8.34 8.07 -5.15
N LEU A 37 -9.45 7.92 -4.42
CA LEU A 37 -9.72 8.69 -3.20
C LEU A 37 -8.68 8.41 -2.11
N TRP A 38 -8.44 7.14 -1.75
CA TRP A 38 -7.44 6.82 -0.72
C TRP A 38 -6.02 7.17 -1.16
N LEU A 39 -5.70 7.04 -2.45
CA LEU A 39 -4.40 7.46 -2.99
C LEU A 39 -4.17 8.97 -2.86
N ASN A 40 -5.19 9.79 -3.11
CA ASN A 40 -5.09 11.24 -2.94
C ASN A 40 -4.90 11.61 -1.47
N TYR A 41 -5.63 10.97 -0.55
CA TYR A 41 -5.43 11.18 0.88
C TYR A 41 -4.03 10.77 1.34
N LEU A 42 -3.56 9.59 0.91
CA LEU A 42 -2.22 9.12 1.26
C LEU A 42 -1.13 10.05 0.71
N ALA A 43 -1.25 10.50 -0.54
CA ALA A 43 -0.31 11.44 -1.15
C ALA A 43 -0.22 12.78 -0.39
N MET A 44 -1.33 13.25 0.18
CA MET A 44 -1.33 14.43 1.07
C MET A 44 -0.68 14.09 2.41
N ALA A 45 -1.08 13.00 3.05
CA ALA A 45 -0.57 12.58 4.36
C ALA A 45 0.95 12.41 4.38
N VAL A 46 1.53 11.71 3.39
CA VAL A 46 2.99 11.48 3.34
C VAL A 46 3.81 12.76 3.11
N VAL A 47 3.18 13.85 2.68
CA VAL A 47 3.85 15.15 2.47
C VAL A 47 3.65 16.09 3.65
N GLU A 48 2.51 16.01 4.32
CA GLU A 48 2.19 16.89 5.46
C GLU A 48 2.75 16.34 6.78
N CYS A 49 2.64 15.03 7.01
CA CYS A 49 2.97 14.38 8.27
C CYS A 49 4.42 13.91 8.31
N GLY A 50 5.10 14.13 9.43
CA GLY A 50 6.48 13.69 9.68
C GLY A 50 6.60 12.25 10.16
N ASP A 51 5.57 11.72 10.80
CA ASP A 51 5.56 10.39 11.40
C ASP A 51 4.15 9.76 11.41
N VAL A 52 4.08 8.54 11.95
CA VAL A 52 2.83 7.77 12.03
C VAL A 52 1.79 8.37 12.97
N ASP A 53 2.18 9.03 14.07
CA ASP A 53 1.24 9.58 15.04
C ASP A 53 0.57 10.85 14.48
N GLU A 54 1.36 11.70 13.82
CA GLU A 54 0.84 12.82 13.03
C GLU A 54 -0.08 12.31 11.92
N ALA A 55 0.33 11.27 11.19
CA ALA A 55 -0.46 10.70 10.10
C ALA A 55 -1.79 10.10 10.58
N GLN A 56 -1.82 9.40 11.72
CA GLN A 56 -3.06 8.87 12.30
C GLN A 56 -4.02 10.00 12.69
N SER A 57 -3.49 11.05 13.35
CA SER A 57 -4.27 12.23 13.74
C SER A 57 -4.83 12.97 12.53
N TRP A 58 -3.99 13.12 11.50
CA TRP A 58 -4.39 13.71 10.23
C TRP A 58 -5.46 12.88 9.54
N TRP A 59 -5.31 11.56 9.49
CA TRP A 59 -6.25 10.65 8.84
C TRP A 59 -7.62 10.68 9.50
N ALA A 60 -7.66 10.64 10.84
CA ALA A 60 -8.89 10.72 11.62
C ALA A 60 -9.66 12.04 11.39
N THR A 61 -8.96 13.11 11.04
CA THR A 61 -9.56 14.43 10.80
C THR A 61 -10.00 14.62 9.35
N ASN A 62 -9.21 14.15 8.38
CA ASN A 62 -9.36 14.51 6.97
C ASN A 62 -10.03 13.42 6.12
N VAL A 63 -10.00 12.17 6.57
CA VAL A 63 -10.47 11.02 5.79
C VAL A 63 -11.76 10.49 6.40
N PRO A 64 -12.79 10.19 5.59
CA PRO A 64 -13.96 9.47 6.09
C PRO A 64 -13.51 8.16 6.75
N GLY A 65 -13.87 7.96 8.02
CA GLY A 65 -13.41 6.80 8.81
C GLY A 65 -13.69 5.45 8.13
N THR A 66 -14.76 5.37 7.33
CA THR A 66 -15.18 4.16 6.63
C THR A 66 -14.56 3.97 5.25
N LEU A 67 -13.64 4.85 4.80
CA LEU A 67 -13.13 4.81 3.42
C LEU A 67 -12.43 3.49 3.08
N LEU A 68 -11.46 3.08 3.91
CA LEU A 68 -10.67 1.87 3.65
C LEU A 68 -11.52 0.60 3.80
N GLU A 69 -12.45 0.59 4.74
CA GLU A 69 -13.41 -0.50 4.95
C GLU A 69 -14.34 -0.63 3.74
N ARG A 70 -14.88 0.48 3.24
CA ARG A 70 -15.72 0.49 2.02
C ARG A 70 -14.92 0.03 0.81
N PHE A 71 -13.66 0.44 0.68
CA PHE A 71 -12.79 -0.04 -0.40
C PHE A 71 -12.56 -1.55 -0.31
N ALA A 72 -12.34 -2.10 0.89
CA ALA A 72 -12.20 -3.54 1.09
C ALA A 72 -13.49 -4.30 0.78
N GLU A 73 -14.65 -3.80 1.20
CA GLU A 73 -15.95 -4.38 0.85
C GLU A 73 -16.16 -4.47 -0.67
N VAL A 74 -15.99 -3.35 -1.37
CA VAL A 74 -16.14 -3.27 -2.82
C VAL A 74 -15.12 -4.17 -3.52
N THR A 75 -13.90 -4.25 -3.00
CA THR A 75 -12.87 -5.15 -3.55
C THR A 75 -13.27 -6.62 -3.37
N ARG A 76 -13.86 -7.01 -2.23
CA ARG A 76 -14.41 -8.36 -2.04
C ARG A 76 -15.58 -8.66 -2.98
N GLU A 77 -16.46 -7.69 -3.21
CA GLU A 77 -17.53 -7.81 -4.22
C GLU A 77 -16.93 -8.04 -5.63
N CYS A 78 -15.86 -7.31 -5.99
CA CYS A 78 -15.15 -7.52 -7.26
C CYS A 78 -14.48 -8.89 -7.34
N VAL A 79 -13.84 -9.34 -6.26
CA VAL A 79 -13.24 -10.68 -6.16
C VAL A 79 -14.31 -11.76 -6.40
N ALA A 80 -15.49 -11.63 -5.80
CA ALA A 80 -16.58 -12.58 -6.02
C ALA A 80 -17.03 -12.63 -7.49
N GLN A 81 -17.01 -11.50 -8.21
CA GLN A 81 -17.29 -11.49 -9.66
C GLN A 81 -16.19 -12.17 -10.49
N VAL A 82 -14.93 -12.07 -10.06
CA VAL A 82 -13.79 -12.79 -10.68
C VAL A 82 -13.95 -14.29 -10.45
N ASP A 83 -14.23 -14.71 -9.22
CA ASP A 83 -14.42 -16.12 -8.85
C ASP A 83 -15.59 -16.76 -9.61
N ALA A 84 -16.65 -15.99 -9.85
CA ALA A 84 -17.80 -16.39 -10.65
C ALA A 84 -17.54 -16.36 -12.18
N GLY A 85 -16.37 -15.91 -12.63
CA GLY A 85 -16.03 -15.79 -14.05
C GLY A 85 -16.78 -14.68 -14.79
N VAL A 86 -17.42 -13.75 -14.07
CA VAL A 86 -18.18 -12.63 -14.66
C VAL A 86 -17.24 -11.56 -15.21
N VAL A 87 -16.11 -11.33 -14.55
CA VAL A 87 -15.07 -10.36 -14.94
C VAL A 87 -13.68 -10.99 -14.84
N PRO A 88 -12.68 -10.52 -15.60
CA PRO A 88 -11.31 -11.05 -15.51
C PRO A 88 -10.61 -10.60 -14.23
N ALA A 89 -9.60 -11.36 -13.78
CA ALA A 89 -8.76 -11.02 -12.62
C ALA A 89 -8.06 -9.66 -12.72
N SER A 90 -7.81 -9.14 -13.93
CA SER A 90 -7.29 -7.78 -14.12
C SER A 90 -8.19 -6.68 -13.53
N THR A 91 -9.46 -6.99 -13.25
CA THR A 91 -10.41 -6.10 -12.58
C THR A 91 -9.98 -5.74 -11.16
N ILE A 92 -9.35 -6.68 -10.45
CA ILE A 92 -8.86 -6.48 -9.08
C ILE A 92 -7.38 -6.05 -9.03
N ALA A 93 -6.80 -5.68 -10.18
CA ALA A 93 -5.40 -5.24 -10.34
C ALA A 93 -4.35 -6.29 -9.92
N GLY A 94 -3.06 -5.93 -10.03
CA GLY A 94 -1.95 -6.74 -9.51
C GLY A 94 -1.74 -6.57 -8.01
N ASN A 95 -0.62 -7.07 -7.48
CA ASN A 95 -0.30 -7.13 -6.06
C ASN A 95 -0.04 -5.75 -5.44
N TYR A 96 0.56 -4.82 -6.20
CA TYR A 96 1.09 -3.56 -5.66
C TYR A 96 0.07 -2.73 -4.86
N PRO A 97 -1.14 -2.41 -5.38
CA PRO A 97 -2.11 -1.61 -4.63
C PRO A 97 -2.54 -2.27 -3.31
N HIS A 98 -2.70 -3.58 -3.31
CA HIS A 98 -3.09 -4.36 -2.13
C HIS A 98 -1.98 -4.38 -1.08
N LEU A 99 -0.73 -4.49 -1.49
CA LEU A 99 0.42 -4.41 -0.59
C LEU A 99 0.57 -3.01 0.01
N VAL A 100 0.38 -1.95 -0.78
CA VAL A 100 0.35 -0.56 -0.27
C VAL A 100 -0.73 -0.40 0.80
N LEU A 101 -1.94 -0.90 0.53
CA LEU A 101 -3.05 -0.83 1.48
C LEU A 101 -2.83 -1.70 2.73
N THR A 102 -2.12 -2.82 2.60
CA THR A 102 -1.68 -3.64 3.73
C THR A 102 -0.85 -2.80 4.70
N HIS A 103 0.19 -2.14 4.18
CA HIS A 103 1.06 -1.28 4.98
C HIS A 103 0.32 -0.09 5.57
N LEU A 104 -0.52 0.58 4.77
CA LEU A 104 -1.29 1.73 5.25
C LEU A 104 -2.23 1.32 6.38
N ALA A 105 -2.97 0.22 6.23
CA ALA A 105 -3.89 -0.26 7.25
C ALA A 105 -3.12 -0.61 8.54
N TRP A 106 -1.97 -1.28 8.44
CA TRP A 106 -1.12 -1.55 9.60
C TRP A 106 -0.57 -0.29 10.25
N ALA A 107 -0.14 0.69 9.45
CA ALA A 107 0.34 1.97 9.94
C ALA A 107 -0.76 2.75 10.67
N LEU A 108 -2.02 2.60 10.25
CA LEU A 108 -3.17 3.19 10.93
C LEU A 108 -3.70 2.35 12.11
N GLY A 109 -3.13 1.17 12.37
CA GLY A 109 -3.52 0.28 13.47
C GLY A 109 -4.67 -0.68 13.15
N ASN A 110 -5.10 -0.76 11.89
CA ASN A 110 -6.14 -1.70 11.45
C ASN A 110 -5.52 -2.98 10.85
N PHE A 111 -5.00 -3.84 11.72
CA PHE A 111 -4.23 -5.03 11.32
C PHE A 111 -5.03 -6.04 10.51
N SER A 112 -6.26 -6.36 10.95
CA SER A 112 -7.15 -7.29 10.25
C SER A 112 -7.50 -6.81 8.84
N LEU A 113 -7.71 -5.51 8.65
CA LEU A 113 -7.96 -4.95 7.32
C LEU A 113 -6.72 -5.07 6.43
N GLY A 114 -5.53 -4.86 6.99
CA GLY A 114 -4.27 -5.07 6.27
C GLY A 114 -4.09 -6.51 5.81
N GLU A 115 -4.38 -7.48 6.68
CA GLU A 115 -4.34 -8.91 6.34
C GLU A 115 -5.30 -9.27 5.20
N GLN A 116 -6.52 -8.72 5.19
CA GLN A 116 -7.47 -8.92 4.09
C GLN A 116 -6.93 -8.42 2.74
N PHE A 117 -6.21 -7.30 2.72
CA PHE A 117 -5.56 -6.84 1.48
C PHE A 117 -4.41 -7.76 1.08
N ALA A 118 -3.60 -8.21 2.03
CA ALA A 118 -2.51 -9.14 1.76
C ALA A 118 -3.01 -10.47 1.19
N GLU A 119 -4.14 -10.99 1.66
CA GLU A 119 -4.80 -12.19 1.12
C GLU A 119 -5.13 -12.04 -0.37
N ILE A 120 -5.65 -10.88 -0.79
CA ILE A 120 -5.94 -10.59 -2.19
C ILE A 120 -4.64 -10.56 -3.01
N ALA A 121 -3.57 -9.96 -2.46
CA ALA A 121 -2.29 -9.87 -3.14
C ALA A 121 -1.73 -11.26 -3.50
N VAL A 122 -1.88 -12.26 -2.64
CA VAL A 122 -1.33 -13.61 -2.90
C VAL A 122 -2.21 -14.53 -3.73
N ARG A 123 -3.36 -14.06 -4.22
CA ARG A 123 -4.25 -14.91 -5.02
C ARG A 123 -3.55 -15.45 -6.29
N PRO A 124 -3.77 -16.72 -6.67
CA PRO A 124 -3.15 -17.31 -7.86
C PRO A 124 -3.45 -16.59 -9.18
N ASP A 125 -4.58 -15.90 -9.28
CA ASP A 125 -5.00 -15.14 -10.46
C ASP A 125 -4.51 -13.68 -10.45
N VAL A 126 -4.07 -13.16 -9.30
CA VAL A 126 -3.46 -11.83 -9.14
C VAL A 126 -1.95 -11.88 -9.39
N LEU A 127 -1.26 -12.92 -8.91
CA LEU A 127 0.20 -13.08 -9.05
C LEU A 127 0.71 -12.90 -10.49
N PRO A 128 0.09 -13.49 -11.54
CA PRO A 128 0.56 -13.37 -12.91
C PRO A 128 0.54 -11.94 -13.45
N LEU A 129 -0.30 -11.06 -12.89
CA LEU A 129 -0.45 -9.65 -13.30
C LEU A 129 0.71 -8.76 -12.82
N SER A 130 1.57 -9.30 -11.94
CA SER A 130 2.62 -8.55 -11.26
C SER A 130 4.01 -8.95 -11.73
N THR A 131 4.99 -8.06 -11.53
CA THR A 131 6.41 -8.38 -11.75
C THR A 131 6.89 -9.43 -10.75
N PRO A 132 7.99 -10.16 -11.04
CA PRO A 132 8.56 -11.12 -10.09
C PRO A 132 8.86 -10.53 -8.70
N PHE A 133 9.28 -9.26 -8.65
CA PHE A 133 9.50 -8.56 -7.38
C PHE A 133 8.23 -8.48 -6.53
N TRP A 134 7.11 -8.05 -7.10
CA TRP A 134 5.87 -7.89 -6.35
C TRP A 134 5.26 -9.23 -5.92
N ARG A 135 5.48 -10.30 -6.68
CA ARG A 135 5.10 -11.67 -6.28
C ARG A 135 5.90 -12.11 -5.05
N GLU A 136 7.20 -11.85 -5.06
CA GLU A 136 8.09 -12.15 -3.94
C GLU A 136 7.74 -11.31 -2.70
N TYR A 137 7.42 -10.04 -2.89
CA TYR A 137 6.97 -9.18 -1.80
C TYR A 137 5.68 -9.68 -1.16
N ALA A 138 4.71 -10.10 -1.97
CA ALA A 138 3.47 -10.69 -1.46
C ALA A 138 3.73 -12.02 -0.72
N ARG A 139 4.66 -12.85 -1.20
CA ARG A 139 5.11 -14.07 -0.50
C ARG A 139 5.70 -13.74 0.87
N ALA A 140 6.54 -12.72 0.96
CA ALA A 140 7.15 -12.27 2.21
C ALA A 140 6.08 -11.83 3.22
N ILE A 141 5.15 -10.96 2.79
CA ILE A 141 4.04 -10.49 3.62
C ILE A 141 3.15 -11.65 4.10
N ALA A 142 2.81 -12.60 3.22
CA ALA A 142 2.03 -13.76 3.63
C ALA A 142 2.77 -14.65 4.63
N ALA A 143 4.07 -14.85 4.46
CA ALA A 143 4.88 -15.60 5.41
C ALA A 143 4.93 -14.90 6.79
N LEU A 144 5.03 -13.57 6.79
CA LEU A 144 4.97 -12.75 8.00
C LEU A 144 3.63 -12.90 8.73
N ILE A 145 2.51 -12.81 8.01
CA ILE A 145 1.17 -12.98 8.57
C ILE A 145 0.99 -14.39 9.15
N ALA A 146 1.43 -15.41 8.41
CA ALA A 146 1.36 -16.80 8.85
C ALA A 146 2.31 -17.14 10.00
N GLY A 147 3.26 -16.26 10.34
CA GLY A 147 4.33 -16.56 11.30
C GLY A 147 5.25 -17.69 10.83
N SER A 148 5.36 -17.90 9.52
CA SER A 148 6.20 -18.94 8.93
C SER A 148 7.57 -18.37 8.53
N PRO A 149 8.66 -19.15 8.66
CA PRO A 149 9.97 -18.71 8.19
C PRO A 149 9.96 -18.27 6.73
N TYR A 150 10.59 -17.13 6.46
CA TYR A 150 10.80 -16.60 5.12
C TYR A 150 12.30 -16.48 4.85
N ALA A 151 12.68 -16.52 3.58
CA ALA A 151 14.04 -16.27 3.13
C ALA A 151 13.97 -15.48 1.82
N VAL A 152 14.72 -14.39 1.73
CA VAL A 152 14.70 -13.51 0.54
C VAL A 152 15.18 -14.25 -0.71
N ALA A 153 14.38 -14.25 -1.77
CA ALA A 153 14.80 -14.78 -3.06
C ALA A 153 15.79 -13.84 -3.77
N THR A 154 16.70 -14.40 -4.58
CA THR A 154 17.52 -13.59 -5.50
C THR A 154 16.65 -13.06 -6.63
N LEU A 155 16.54 -11.73 -6.74
CA LEU A 155 15.68 -11.07 -7.72
C LEU A 155 16.46 -10.19 -8.70
N LYS A 156 16.00 -10.15 -9.95
CA LYS A 156 16.41 -9.12 -10.91
C LYS A 156 15.48 -7.91 -10.79
N LEU A 157 15.93 -6.90 -10.05
CA LEU A 157 15.17 -5.68 -9.76
C LEU A 157 15.09 -4.75 -10.98
N LYS A 158 13.95 -4.09 -11.16
CA LYS A 158 13.67 -3.13 -12.24
C LYS A 158 13.19 -1.80 -11.67
N GLY A 159 13.73 -0.70 -12.20
CA GLY A 159 13.22 0.65 -11.93
C GLY A 159 13.20 0.99 -10.43
N LEU A 160 12.00 1.17 -9.89
CA LEU A 160 11.75 1.59 -8.50
C LEU A 160 11.74 0.44 -7.49
N GLU A 161 11.71 -0.82 -7.96
CA GLU A 161 11.70 -2.02 -7.10
C GLU A 161 12.92 -2.07 -6.17
N LYS A 162 14.05 -1.47 -6.57
CA LYS A 162 15.27 -1.39 -5.74
C LYS A 162 15.06 -0.69 -4.40
N TYR A 163 14.10 0.24 -4.30
CA TYR A 163 13.82 0.92 -3.05
C TYR A 163 12.92 0.07 -2.13
N TRP A 164 11.98 -0.65 -2.74
CA TRP A 164 11.11 -1.60 -2.04
C TRP A 164 11.81 -2.89 -1.63
N HIS A 165 12.93 -3.23 -2.27
CA HIS A 165 13.71 -4.40 -1.89
C HIS A 165 14.25 -4.32 -0.47
N ALA A 166 14.47 -3.12 0.06
CA ALA A 166 15.00 -2.91 1.42
C ALA A 166 14.07 -3.44 2.54
N TYR A 167 12.77 -3.63 2.27
CA TYR A 167 11.84 -4.16 3.27
C TYR A 167 11.86 -5.70 3.36
N LEU A 168 12.33 -6.41 2.34
CA LEU A 168 12.36 -7.88 2.34
C LEU A 168 13.29 -8.44 3.45
N PRO A 169 14.51 -7.90 3.67
CA PRO A 169 15.36 -8.32 4.79
C PRO A 169 14.74 -8.12 6.17
N LEU A 170 13.93 -7.07 6.38
CA LEU A 170 13.24 -6.87 7.65
C LEU A 170 12.22 -7.99 7.90
N ILE A 171 11.47 -8.35 6.86
CA ILE A 171 10.49 -9.45 6.94
C ILE A 171 11.20 -10.78 7.20
N ASP A 172 12.31 -11.05 6.50
CA ASP A 172 13.16 -12.24 6.71
C ASP A 172 13.63 -12.32 8.17
N ALA A 173 14.28 -11.27 8.66
CA ALA A 173 14.76 -11.21 10.04
C ALA A 173 13.64 -11.43 11.06
N ALA A 174 12.49 -10.78 10.86
CA ALA A 174 11.34 -10.91 11.75
C ALA A 174 10.76 -12.33 11.78
N THR A 175 10.59 -12.98 10.64
CA THR A 175 10.07 -14.36 10.57
C THR A 175 11.02 -15.42 11.12
N ASN A 176 12.30 -15.07 11.27
CA ASN A 176 13.35 -15.95 11.80
C ASN A 176 13.82 -15.55 13.21
N ALA A 177 13.10 -14.64 13.89
CA ALA A 177 13.44 -14.14 15.23
C ALA A 177 14.87 -13.60 15.33
N GLN A 178 15.34 -12.94 14.27
CA GLN A 178 16.65 -12.29 14.21
C GLN A 178 16.56 -10.83 14.67
N ASP A 179 17.73 -10.21 14.87
CA ASP A 179 17.83 -8.79 15.14
C ASP A 179 17.29 -7.94 13.98
N LEU A 180 16.54 -6.88 14.32
CA LEU A 180 15.86 -6.01 13.35
C LEU A 180 16.57 -4.68 13.10
N GLU A 181 17.62 -4.35 13.86
CA GLU A 181 18.26 -3.03 13.82
C GLU A 181 18.87 -2.74 12.45
N ALA A 182 19.67 -3.67 11.93
CA ALA A 182 20.33 -3.50 10.63
C ALA A 182 19.33 -3.41 9.45
N PRO A 183 18.30 -4.28 9.32
CA PRO A 183 17.27 -4.13 8.29
C PRO A 183 16.50 -2.80 8.39
N LEU A 184 16.18 -2.33 9.59
CA LEU A 184 15.50 -1.04 9.78
C LEU A 184 16.36 0.14 9.31
N PHE A 185 17.66 0.11 9.63
CA PHE A 185 18.61 1.10 9.14
C PHE A 185 18.68 1.15 7.61
N GLU A 186 18.69 -0.01 6.95
CA GLU A 186 18.72 -0.09 5.48
C GLU A 186 17.43 0.44 4.83
N ILE A 187 16.27 0.25 5.47
CA ILE A 187 15.01 0.87 5.03
C ILE A 187 15.13 2.40 5.12
N ASP A 188 15.64 2.93 6.23
CA ASP A 188 15.80 4.37 6.43
C ASP A 188 16.75 5.00 5.40
N GLU A 189 17.86 4.33 5.08
CA GLU A 189 18.77 4.71 4.00
C GLU A 189 18.11 4.60 2.62
N SER A 190 17.34 3.53 2.36
CA SER A 190 16.60 3.36 1.10
C SER A 190 15.59 4.48 0.88
N PHE A 191 14.82 4.82 1.91
CA PHE A 191 13.82 5.90 1.88
C PHE A 191 14.48 7.26 1.61
N ARG A 192 15.57 7.60 2.33
CA ARG A 192 16.35 8.82 2.08
C ARG A 192 16.91 8.88 0.66
N ARG A 193 17.50 7.78 0.16
CA ARG A 193 18.00 7.70 -1.22
C ARG A 193 16.90 7.89 -2.25
N ARG A 194 15.70 7.34 -1.99
CA ARG A 194 14.54 7.49 -2.87
C ARG A 194 14.07 8.94 -2.92
N ASN A 195 13.93 9.58 -1.77
CA ASN A 195 13.58 11.00 -1.63
C ASN A 195 14.61 11.95 -2.24
N ALA A 196 15.87 11.54 -2.37
CA ALA A 196 16.92 12.32 -3.02
C ALA A 196 17.02 12.07 -4.55
N ASP A 197 16.39 11.03 -5.09
CA ASP A 197 16.55 10.65 -6.50
C ASP A 197 15.78 11.59 -7.44
N LYS A 198 16.49 12.56 -8.01
CA LYS A 198 15.97 13.54 -8.98
C LYS A 198 15.69 12.95 -10.37
N ARG A 199 16.09 11.70 -10.64
CA ARG A 199 15.78 11.02 -11.92
C ARG A 199 14.34 10.53 -11.97
N ILE A 200 13.69 10.38 -10.81
CA ILE A 200 12.27 10.04 -10.69
C ILE A 200 11.47 11.30 -11.02
N LYS A 201 11.04 11.43 -12.28
CA LYS A 201 10.29 12.60 -12.76
C LYS A 201 8.81 12.55 -12.42
N GLN A 202 8.24 11.36 -12.41
CA GLN A 202 6.84 11.09 -12.07
C GLN A 202 6.80 9.82 -11.24
N ASP A 203 6.50 9.98 -9.96
CA ASP A 203 5.99 8.88 -9.15
C ASP A 203 4.48 8.85 -9.42
N GLN A 204 3.99 7.85 -10.17
CA GLN A 204 2.62 7.81 -10.69
C GLN A 204 1.56 8.02 -9.60
N TYR A 205 1.87 7.57 -8.37
CA TYR A 205 0.98 7.64 -7.22
C TYR A 205 1.34 8.77 -6.26
N GLU A 206 2.58 9.29 -6.33
CA GLU A 206 3.14 10.32 -5.44
C GLU A 206 3.11 9.98 -3.94
N ILE A 207 2.94 8.71 -3.59
CA ILE A 207 2.86 8.24 -2.20
C ILE A 207 4.21 7.81 -1.63
N GLU A 208 5.23 7.76 -2.47
CA GLU A 208 6.48 7.10 -2.12
C GLU A 208 7.65 8.08 -1.94
N GLY A 209 7.48 9.31 -2.41
CA GLY A 209 8.51 10.36 -2.44
C GLY A 209 9.26 10.51 -3.78
N SER A 210 10.20 11.45 -3.88
CA SER A 210 11.13 11.63 -5.01
C SER A 210 11.97 12.88 -4.78
N GLY A 211 13.06 13.07 -5.55
CA GLY A 211 13.86 14.30 -5.49
C GLY A 211 13.08 15.60 -5.74
N GLY A 212 11.99 15.55 -6.52
CA GLY A 212 11.13 16.71 -6.77
C GLY A 212 9.96 16.88 -5.78
N ARG A 213 9.59 15.79 -5.09
CA ARG A 213 8.45 15.70 -4.16
C ARG A 213 8.79 14.68 -3.08
N PRO A 214 9.64 15.02 -2.09
CA PRO A 214 10.00 14.08 -1.05
C PRO A 214 8.80 13.76 -0.17
N ALA A 215 8.65 12.48 0.19
CA ALA A 215 7.75 12.07 1.26
C ALA A 215 8.46 12.30 2.60
N ARG A 216 7.74 12.84 3.58
CA ARG A 216 8.23 13.03 4.94
C ARG A 216 8.08 11.76 5.79
N TRP A 217 7.09 10.95 5.45
CA TRP A 217 6.72 9.75 6.19
C TRP A 217 6.82 8.49 5.33
N ASP A 218 7.37 7.41 5.90
CA ASP A 218 7.41 6.09 5.28
C ASP A 218 6.40 5.14 5.96
N PHE A 219 5.15 5.24 5.54
CA PHE A 219 4.05 4.42 6.05
C PHE A 219 4.29 2.90 5.96
N ARG A 220 5.18 2.46 5.06
CA ARG A 220 5.50 1.02 4.90
C ARG A 220 6.36 0.51 6.05
N ARG A 221 7.39 1.28 6.40
CA ARG A 221 8.25 1.00 7.54
C ARG A 221 7.43 0.99 8.81
N ASP A 222 6.66 2.05 9.05
CA ASP A 222 5.87 2.19 10.28
C ASP A 222 4.75 1.15 10.35
N GLY A 223 4.12 0.82 9.22
CA GLY A 223 3.17 -0.27 9.14
C GLY A 223 3.78 -1.62 9.52
N LEU A 224 4.98 -1.94 9.02
CA LEU A 224 5.68 -3.18 9.38
C LEU A 224 6.07 -3.20 10.87
N VAL A 225 6.69 -2.14 11.38
CA VAL A 225 7.12 -2.06 12.78
C VAL A 225 5.93 -2.24 13.73
N ARG A 226 4.83 -1.51 13.51
CA ARG A 226 3.64 -1.61 14.36
C ARG A 226 3.00 -3.00 14.29
N TYR A 227 2.95 -3.60 13.11
CA TYR A 227 2.42 -4.94 12.95
C TYR A 227 3.27 -5.98 13.69
N LEU A 228 4.60 -5.85 13.64
CA LEU A 228 5.52 -6.70 14.38
C LEU A 228 5.38 -6.53 15.89
N ASP A 229 5.25 -5.29 16.38
CA ASP A 229 5.09 -5.01 17.81
C ASP A 229 3.75 -5.54 18.36
N ALA A 230 2.68 -5.50 17.57
CA ALA A 230 1.37 -6.05 17.95
C ALA A 230 1.34 -7.58 18.04
N ARG A 231 2.35 -8.27 17.51
CA ARG A 231 2.46 -9.75 17.51
C ARG A 231 3.40 -10.31 18.58
N LYS A 232 4.07 -9.45 19.35
CA LYS A 232 4.88 -9.83 20.51
C LYS A 232 3.97 -10.09 21.72
#